data_AF-A0A924CGD9-F1
#
_entry.id   AF-A0A924CGD9-F1
#
_cell.length_a   1.000
_cell.length_b   1.000
_cell.length_c   1.000
_cell.angle_alpha   90.00
_cell.angle_beta   90.00
_cell.angle_gamma   90.00
#
_symmetry.space_group_name_H-M   'P 1'
#
loop_
_entity.id
_entity.type
_entity.pdbx_description
1 polymer ?
#
loop_
_entity_poly.entity_id
_entity_poly.type
_entity_poly.pdbx_seq_one_letter_code
_entity_poly.pdbx_strand_id
1 'polypeptide(L)'
;NSISEAMGLEHRHYNASLISFDDLVGFPYPSADGKSISFLPTPATIWEAESVLVDELSRCKPETQNKFFSVIHEKKIQGMPLQKLQYRWAAMFVGMRLSIW
;
A
#
# COMPACT_ATOMS: atom_id res chain seq x y z
N ASN A 1 -5.41 -12.45 9.27
CA ASN A 1 -3.94 -12.33 9.23
C ASN A 1 -3.43 -12.49 10.65
N SER A 2 -3.24 -13.74 11.10
CA SER A 2 -3.10 -14.06 12.53
C SER A 2 -1.86 -13.45 13.20
N ILE A 3 -0.77 -13.25 12.46
CA ILE A 3 0.46 -12.64 12.99
C ILE A 3 0.27 -11.15 13.27
N SER A 4 -0.31 -10.40 12.33
CA SER A 4 -0.56 -8.96 12.51
C SER A 4 -1.62 -8.69 13.58
N GLU A 5 -2.66 -9.52 13.66
CA GLU A 5 -3.68 -9.47 14.71
C GLU A 5 -3.09 -9.78 16.08
N ALA A 6 -2.21 -10.78 16.19
CA ALA A 6 -1.52 -11.10 17.44
C ALA A 6 -0.57 -9.99 17.90
N MET A 7 -0.07 -9.17 16.98
CA MET A 7 0.78 -8.01 17.27
C MET A 7 -0.01 -6.71 17.47
N GLY A 8 -1.34 -6.72 17.29
CA GLY A 8 -2.20 -5.54 17.42
C GLY A 8 -1.91 -4.43 16.41
N LEU A 9 -1.38 -4.78 15.23
CA LEU A 9 -0.97 -3.81 14.21
C LEU A 9 -2.14 -3.40 13.32
N GLU A 10 -2.13 -2.14 12.87
CA GLU A 10 -3.04 -1.66 11.82
C GLU A 10 -2.67 -2.29 10.47
N HIS A 11 -3.28 -3.45 10.18
CA HIS A 11 -2.97 -4.28 9.03
C HIS A 11 -3.88 -4.01 7.84
N ARG A 12 -3.29 -3.87 6.65
CA ARG A 12 -4.00 -3.75 5.37
C ARG A 12 -3.64 -4.89 4.44
N HIS A 13 -4.66 -5.46 3.82
CA HIS A 13 -4.52 -6.47 2.78
C HIS A 13 -5.12 -5.95 1.48
N TYR A 14 -4.32 -5.95 0.42
CA TYR A 14 -4.69 -5.46 -0.90
C TYR A 14 -4.51 -6.57 -1.93
N ASN A 15 -5.50 -6.78 -2.80
CA ASN A 15 -5.30 -7.59 -4.00
C ASN A 15 -4.94 -6.65 -5.16
N ALA A 16 -3.70 -6.73 -5.64
CA ALA A 16 -3.16 -5.88 -6.69
C ALA A 16 -3.86 -6.04 -8.05
N SER A 17 -4.56 -7.15 -8.28
CA SER A 17 -5.32 -7.38 -9.52
C SER A 17 -6.65 -6.62 -9.55
N LEU A 18 -7.18 -6.24 -8.38
CA LEU A 18 -8.50 -5.61 -8.24
C LEU A 18 -8.42 -4.13 -7.85
N ILE A 19 -7.44 -3.74 -7.04
CA ILE A 19 -7.37 -2.39 -6.47
C ILE A 19 -6.74 -1.39 -7.45
N SER A 20 -7.29 -0.17 -7.51
CA SER A 20 -6.59 0.93 -8.17
C SER A 20 -5.53 1.50 -7.24
N PHE A 21 -4.35 1.84 -7.76
CA PHE A 21 -3.29 2.45 -6.95
C PHE A 21 -3.74 3.80 -6.34
N ASP A 22 -4.60 4.54 -7.03
CA ASP A 22 -5.13 5.82 -6.56
C ASP A 22 -6.05 5.67 -5.33
N ASP A 23 -6.71 4.52 -5.17
CA ASP A 23 -7.56 4.24 -4.00
C ASP A 23 -6.74 4.14 -2.70
N LEU A 24 -5.45 3.78 -2.81
CA LEU A 24 -4.52 3.75 -1.68
C LEU A 24 -4.19 5.16 -1.16
N VAL A 25 -4.26 6.16 -2.03
CA VAL A 25 -3.96 7.56 -1.72
C VAL A 25 -5.17 8.24 -1.09
N GLY A 26 -6.38 7.97 -1.62
CA GLY A 26 -7.60 8.65 -1.22
C GLY A 26 -7.82 9.94 -1.98
N PHE A 27 -8.76 10.76 -1.52
CA PHE A 27 -9.20 11.95 -2.27
C PHE A 27 -8.41 13.19 -1.87
N PRO A 28 -7.80 13.93 -2.81
CA PRO A 28 -7.13 15.18 -2.49
C PRO A 28 -8.15 16.22 -2.03
N TYR A 29 -7.83 16.88 -0.92
CA TYR A 29 -8.63 17.92 -0.30
C TYR A 29 -7.74 19.12 0.02
N PRO A 30 -8.05 20.32 -0.49
CA PRO A 30 -7.27 21.51 -0.18
C PRO A 30 -7.44 21.87 1.30
N SER A 31 -6.34 22.24 1.97
CA SER A 31 -6.42 22.79 3.31
C SER A 31 -7.25 24.08 3.34
N ALA A 32 -7.84 24.39 4.49
CA ALA A 32 -8.68 25.58 4.66
C ALA A 32 -7.95 26.90 4.31
N ASP A 33 -6.63 26.93 4.47
CA ASP A 33 -5.77 28.06 4.10
C ASP A 33 -5.35 28.07 2.61
N GLY A 34 -5.65 27.02 1.86
CA GLY A 34 -5.38 26.90 0.43
C GLY A 34 -3.92 26.67 0.04
N LYS A 35 -2.99 26.51 0.99
CA LYS A 35 -1.55 26.39 0.69
C LYS A 35 -1.04 24.96 0.61
N SER A 36 -1.84 23.98 1.02
CA SER A 36 -1.47 22.57 1.01
C SER A 36 -2.62 21.69 0.54
N ILE A 37 -2.28 20.52 0.02
CA ILE A 37 -3.22 19.46 -0.34
C ILE A 37 -3.03 18.34 0.68
N SER A 38 -4.11 17.97 1.36
CA SER A 38 -4.19 16.79 2.22
C SER A 38 -4.98 15.70 1.51
N PHE A 39 -4.88 14.45 1.96
CA PHE A 39 -5.67 13.36 1.42
C PHE A 39 -6.68 12.88 2.45
N LEU A 40 -7.94 12.82 2.05
CA LEU A 40 -9.00 12.29 2.91
C LEU A 40 -8.86 10.77 2.99
N PRO A 41 -8.66 10.21 4.19
CA PRO A 41 -8.49 8.78 4.35
C PRO A 41 -9.80 8.06 4.06
N THR A 42 -9.70 6.94 3.35
CA THR A 42 -10.80 5.99 3.13
C THR A 42 -10.43 4.65 3.77
N PRO A 43 -11.38 3.71 3.94
CA PRO A 43 -11.06 2.35 4.39
C PRO A 43 -10.06 1.61 3.50
N ALA A 44 -9.81 2.06 2.27
CA ALA A 44 -8.78 1.49 1.39
C ALA A 44 -7.41 2.18 1.51
N THR A 45 -7.33 3.39 2.07
CA THR A 45 -6.08 4.16 2.12
C THR A 45 -5.00 3.50 2.97
N ILE A 46 -3.74 3.74 2.59
CA ILE A 46 -2.55 3.10 3.18
C ILE A 46 -1.87 3.94 4.28
N TRP A 47 -2.22 5.22 4.43
CA TRP A 47 -1.50 6.20 5.26
C TRP A 47 -1.24 5.75 6.70
N GLU A 48 -2.23 5.11 7.32
CA GLU A 48 -2.19 4.68 8.71
C GLU A 48 -1.77 3.20 8.88
N ALA A 49 -1.41 2.53 7.79
CA ALA A 49 -1.05 1.12 7.84
C ALA A 49 0.33 0.91 8.49
N GLU A 50 0.38 0.05 9.49
CA GLU A 50 1.62 -0.42 10.11
C GLU A 50 2.13 -1.70 9.45
N SER A 51 1.22 -2.46 8.84
CA SER A 51 1.49 -3.71 8.18
C SER A 51 0.70 -3.80 6.88
N VAL A 52 1.35 -4.16 5.77
CA VAL A 52 0.71 -4.28 4.46
C VAL A 52 1.05 -5.62 3.81
N LEU A 53 0.03 -6.33 3.33
CA LEU A 53 0.15 -7.46 2.42
C LEU A 53 -0.46 -7.08 1.06
N VAL A 54 0.32 -7.19 -0.01
CA VAL A 54 -0.13 -7.00 -1.39
C VAL A 54 -0.16 -8.37 -2.07
N ASP A 55 -1.33 -8.91 -2.32
CA ASP A 55 -1.53 -10.20 -2.97
C ASP A 55 -1.69 -10.06 -4.50
N GLU A 56 -1.39 -11.14 -5.21
CA GLU A 56 -1.51 -11.28 -6.66
C GLU A 56 -0.79 -10.20 -7.48
N LEU A 57 0.33 -9.67 -6.97
CA LEU A 57 1.07 -8.57 -7.60
C LEU A 57 1.50 -8.89 -9.05
N SER A 58 1.75 -10.15 -9.36
CA SER A 58 2.12 -10.62 -10.71
C SER A 58 0.95 -10.65 -11.71
N ARG A 59 -0.30 -10.49 -11.26
CA ARG A 59 -1.49 -10.48 -12.15
C ARG A 59 -1.86 -9.10 -12.66
N CYS A 60 -1.35 -8.03 -12.02
CA CYS A 60 -1.63 -6.66 -12.44
C CYS A 60 -0.75 -6.24 -13.63
N LYS A 61 -1.12 -5.15 -14.32
CA LYS A 61 -0.33 -4.61 -15.43
C LYS A 61 1.06 -4.17 -14.94
N PRO A 62 2.13 -4.30 -15.74
CA PRO A 62 3.48 -3.89 -15.35
C PRO A 62 3.58 -2.45 -14.81
N GLU A 63 2.79 -1.52 -15.35
CA GLU A 63 2.74 -0.14 -14.88
C GLU A 63 2.21 -0.02 -13.45
N THR A 64 1.15 -0.77 -13.11
CA THR A 64 0.61 -0.83 -11.74
C THR A 64 1.59 -1.54 -10.81
N GLN A 65 2.21 -2.62 -11.27
CA GLN A 65 3.22 -3.36 -10.51
C GLN A 65 4.40 -2.45 -10.11
N ASN A 66 4.87 -1.61 -11.03
CA ASN A 66 5.93 -0.63 -10.76
C ASN A 66 5.53 0.39 -9.70
N LYS A 67 4.27 0.85 -9.69
CA LYS A 67 3.78 1.76 -8.64
C LYS A 67 3.85 1.12 -7.26
N PHE A 68 3.48 -0.15 -7.12
CA PHE A 68 3.56 -0.88 -5.85
C PHE A 68 4.99 -1.02 -5.31
N PHE A 69 6.01 -0.96 -6.17
CA PHE A 69 7.41 -1.01 -5.74
C PHE A 69 7.78 0.15 -4.81
N SER A 70 7.22 1.35 -5.04
CA SER A 70 7.41 2.50 -4.14
C SER A 70 6.91 2.22 -2.72
N VAL A 71 5.80 1.48 -2.59
CA VAL A 71 5.25 1.10 -1.28
C VAL A 71 6.07 -0.01 -0.65
N ILE A 72 6.34 -1.08 -1.38
CA ILE A 72 6.97 -2.30 -0.87
C ILE A 72 8.44 -2.05 -0.51
N HIS A 73 9.18 -1.39 -1.40
CA HIS A 73 10.62 -1.20 -1.27
C HIS A 73 10.98 0.12 -0.60
N GLU A 74 10.36 1.22 -1.03
CA GLU A 74 10.76 2.57 -0.58
C GLU A 74 9.94 3.09 0.61
N LYS A 75 8.87 2.39 1.00
CA LYS A 75 7.89 2.85 2.00
C LYS A 75 7.31 4.22 1.66
N LYS A 76 7.02 4.44 0.38
CA LYS A 76 6.45 5.70 -0.11
C LYS A 76 5.19 5.47 -0.90
N ILE A 77 4.30 6.45 -0.87
CA ILE A 77 3.19 6.56 -1.81
C ILE A 77 3.14 7.99 -2.34
N GLN A 78 3.04 8.15 -3.66
CA GLN A 78 3.13 9.47 -4.31
C GLN A 78 4.40 10.26 -3.91
N GLY A 79 5.51 9.55 -3.64
CA GLY A 79 6.76 10.14 -3.16
C GLY A 79 6.78 10.54 -1.67
N MET A 80 5.65 10.47 -0.96
CA MET A 80 5.55 10.78 0.47
C MET A 80 5.83 9.54 1.33
N PRO A 81 6.57 9.67 2.45
CA PRO A 81 6.91 8.54 3.31
C PRO A 81 5.70 8.02 4.10
N LEU A 82 5.54 6.69 4.14
CA LEU A 82 4.60 5.97 4.98
C LEU A 82 5.24 5.75 6.35
N GLN A 83 5.12 6.76 7.23
CA GLN A 83 5.88 6.83 8.49
C GLN A 83 5.58 5.67 9.44
N LYS A 84 4.34 5.17 9.45
CA LYS A 84 3.89 4.09 10.34
C LYS A 84 4.21 2.69 9.81
N LEU A 85 4.50 2.55 8.51
CA LEU A 85 4.60 1.26 7.84
C LEU A 85 5.88 0.49 8.23
N GLN A 86 5.72 -0.50 9.10
CA GLN A 86 6.80 -1.35 9.60
C GLN A 86 6.99 -2.58 8.72
N TYR A 87 5.90 -3.31 8.44
CA TYR A 87 5.94 -4.60 7.76
C TYR A 87 5.27 -4.55 6.40
N ARG A 88 5.90 -5.17 5.41
CA ARG A 88 5.44 -5.15 4.00
C ARG A 88 5.69 -6.51 3.39
N TRP A 89 4.69 -7.07 2.74
CA TRP A 89 4.82 -8.30 1.99
C TRP A 89 4.12 -8.17 0.65
N ALA A 90 4.68 -8.82 -0.36
CA ALA A 90 4.05 -8.93 -1.66
C ALA A 90 4.05 -10.39 -2.09
N ALA A 91 2.88 -10.92 -2.42
CA ALA A 91 2.77 -12.23 -3.03
C ALA A 91 2.79 -12.07 -4.55
N MET A 92 3.77 -12.74 -5.17
CA MET A 92 3.92 -12.80 -6.61
C MET A 92 3.84 -14.27 -7.03
N PHE A 93 3.03 -14.56 -8.06
CA PHE A 93 3.12 -15.81 -8.78
C PHE A 93 4.20 -15.70 -9.84
N VAL A 94 5.39 -16.17 -9.49
CA VAL A 94 6.33 -16.71 -10.46
C VAL A 94 5.99 -18.19 -10.57
N GLY A 95 6.07 -18.81 -11.76
CA GLY A 95 6.22 -20.26 -11.82
C GLY A 95 7.43 -20.65 -10.95
N MET A 96 7.18 -21.01 -9.69
CA MET A 96 8.15 -21.21 -8.59
C MET A 96 9.13 -20.04 -8.31
N ARG A 97 8.70 -19.00 -7.57
CA ARG A 97 9.53 -18.35 -6.52
C ARG A 97 8.72 -17.33 -5.72
N LEU A 98 8.54 -17.56 -4.40
CA LEU A 98 8.16 -16.50 -3.47
C LEU A 98 9.41 -15.64 -3.18
N SER A 99 9.32 -14.33 -3.36
CA SER A 99 10.34 -13.38 -2.92
C SER A 99 9.80 -12.63 -1.71
N ILE A 100 10.39 -12.88 -0.54
CA ILE A 100 10.13 -12.13 0.69
C ILE A 100 11.15 -10.97 0.70
N TRP A 101 10.66 -9.73 0.79
CA TRP A 101 11.47 -8.50 0.85
C TRP A 101 11.28 -7.81 2.20
#